data_AF-A0A975CBC5-F1
#
_entry.id   AF-A0A975CBC5-F1
#
_cell.length_a   1.000
_cell.length_b   1.000
_cell.length_c   1.000
_cell.angle_alpha   90.00
_cell.angle_beta   90.00
_cell.angle_gamma   90.00
#
_symmetry.space_group_name_H-M   'P 1'
#
loop_
_entity.id
_entity.type
_entity.pdbx_description
1 polymer ?
#
loop_
_entity_poly.entity_id
_entity_poly.type
_entity_poly.pdbx_seq_one_letter_code
_entity_poly.pdbx_strand_id
1 'polypeptide(L)'
;MNTDYKEPRFHIDVESVLMDQPIGIKVEGLSNEQKITVRCKRTSCWGTIMYEMESYGTYIADSLGIIDLRKMAPIEGTYKGIDGMGLFWSMQIVRTQENKINILDKLQPHLVFISIESEEQTIDTQVITRRWMDEAVTRTPVNEQGIVGTFFHHSDSKSRPALLVVGGSEGGVYEFPASLLASHGFNVLALGYWGIDPLSR
;
A
#
# COMPACT_ATOMS: atom_id res chain seq x y z
N MET A 1 1.10 17.68 41.73
CA MET A 1 1.33 16.43 40.98
C MET A 1 1.30 16.82 39.51
N ASN A 2 2.45 16.79 38.85
CA ASN A 2 2.57 17.13 37.44
C ASN A 2 2.21 15.85 36.67
N THR A 3 0.94 15.68 36.31
CA THR A 3 0.56 14.66 35.33
C THR A 3 0.97 15.21 33.99
N ASP A 4 2.17 14.85 33.53
CA ASP A 4 2.57 15.01 32.13
C ASP A 4 1.57 14.19 31.29
N TYR A 5 0.48 14.83 30.87
CA TYR A 5 -0.41 14.28 29.87
C TYR A 5 0.42 14.16 28.60
N LYS A 6 0.81 12.92 28.25
CA LYS A 6 1.41 12.66 26.95
C LYS A 6 0.32 12.87 25.91
N GLU A 7 0.58 13.72 24.92
CA GLU A 7 -0.32 13.84 23.79
C GLU A 7 -0.36 12.50 23.02
N PRO A 8 -1.56 12.06 22.57
CA PRO A 8 -1.67 10.88 21.73
C PRO A 8 -0.76 10.99 20.51
N ARG A 9 0.04 9.96 20.27
CA ARG A 9 0.99 9.94 19.15
C ARG A 9 0.93 8.63 18.38
N PHE A 10 1.09 8.73 17.07
CA PHE A 10 1.33 7.57 16.24
C PHE A 10 2.77 7.07 16.36
N HIS A 11 2.91 5.76 16.35
CA HIS A 11 4.16 5.08 16.06
C HIS A 11 3.92 4.10 14.91
N ILE A 12 4.47 4.45 13.74
CA ILE A 12 4.51 3.58 12.57
C ILE A 12 5.95 3.11 12.41
N ASP A 13 6.16 1.81 12.26
CA ASP A 13 7.52 1.23 12.26
C ASP A 13 8.34 1.55 11.01
N VAL A 14 7.71 2.03 9.93
CA VAL A 14 8.34 2.37 8.66
C VAL A 14 7.70 3.60 8.01
N GLU A 15 8.52 4.43 7.35
CA GLU A 15 8.04 5.57 6.54
C GLU A 15 7.83 5.18 5.07
N SER A 16 8.58 4.18 4.58
CA SER A 16 8.53 3.70 3.19
C SER A 16 8.80 2.20 3.12
N VAL A 17 7.93 1.45 2.44
CA VAL A 17 8.04 0.00 2.34
C VAL A 17 7.34 -0.53 1.10
N LEU A 18 7.66 -1.75 0.66
CA LEU A 18 7.01 -2.40 -0.47
C LEU A 18 5.51 -2.69 -0.22
N MET A 19 4.73 -2.71 -1.29
CA MET A 19 3.27 -2.83 -1.28
C MET A 19 2.76 -4.14 -0.67
N ASP A 20 3.58 -5.18 -0.62
CA ASP A 20 3.27 -6.50 -0.08
C ASP A 20 3.84 -6.77 1.32
N GLN A 21 4.58 -5.81 1.88
CA GLN A 21 5.16 -5.95 3.21
C GLN A 21 4.20 -5.46 4.30
N PRO A 22 4.17 -6.09 5.48
CA PRO A 22 3.34 -5.62 6.60
C PRO A 22 3.92 -4.34 7.23
N ILE A 23 3.05 -3.59 7.92
CA ILE A 23 3.39 -2.39 8.68
C ILE A 23 2.88 -2.53 10.11
N GLY A 24 3.58 -1.95 11.06
CA GLY A 24 3.21 -1.90 12.47
C GLY A 24 2.67 -0.53 12.79
N ILE A 25 1.44 -0.47 13.28
CA ILE A 25 0.79 0.78 13.69
C ILE A 25 0.43 0.67 15.16
N LYS A 26 0.93 1.62 15.94
CA LYS A 26 0.58 1.81 17.35
C LYS A 26 0.16 3.24 17.61
N VAL A 27 -0.69 3.41 18.61
CA VAL A 27 -1.04 4.70 19.20
C VAL A 27 -0.66 4.63 20.67
N GLU A 28 0.08 5.61 21.16
CA GLU A 28 0.54 5.69 22.55
C GLU A 28 0.16 7.03 23.18
N GLY A 29 0.22 7.12 24.51
CA GLY A 29 -0.10 8.36 25.23
C GLY A 29 -1.59 8.56 25.46
N LEU A 30 -2.38 7.48 25.36
CA LEU A 30 -3.83 7.54 25.56
C LEU A 30 -4.17 7.43 27.05
N SER A 31 -5.34 7.97 27.43
CA SER A 31 -5.94 7.67 28.72
C SER A 31 -6.44 6.22 28.74
N ASN A 32 -6.53 5.63 29.94
CA ASN A 32 -7.08 4.27 30.09
C ASN A 32 -8.49 4.20 29.51
N GLU A 33 -8.77 3.14 28.74
CA GLU A 33 -10.04 2.89 28.05
C GLU A 33 -10.45 4.00 27.05
N GLN A 34 -9.54 4.89 26.66
CA GLN A 34 -9.83 5.93 25.68
C GLN A 34 -10.16 5.30 24.33
N LYS A 35 -11.29 5.71 23.75
CA LYS A 35 -11.72 5.30 22.41
C LYS A 35 -11.02 6.16 21.37
N ILE A 36 -10.38 5.52 20.39
CA ILE A 36 -9.70 6.17 19.26
C ILE A 36 -10.09 5.49 17.96
N THR A 37 -10.37 6.29 16.94
CA THR A 37 -10.52 5.82 15.57
C THR A 37 -9.21 6.00 14.83
N VAL A 38 -8.69 4.93 14.23
CA VAL A 38 -7.58 4.99 13.28
C VAL A 38 -8.18 4.92 11.88
N ARG A 39 -7.96 5.96 11.08
CA ARG A 39 -8.44 6.05 9.71
C ARG A 39 -7.28 6.02 8.74
N CYS A 40 -7.47 5.36 7.61
CA CYS A 40 -6.47 5.22 6.56
C CYS A 40 -7.08 5.70 5.24
N LYS A 41 -6.38 6.60 4.55
CA LYS A 41 -6.83 7.17 3.27
C LYS A 41 -5.75 7.01 2.21
N ARG A 42 -6.19 6.74 0.98
CA ARG A 42 -5.31 6.63 -0.18
C ARG A 42 -6.03 7.09 -1.44
N THR A 43 -5.29 7.80 -2.29
CA THR A 43 -5.73 8.09 -3.65
C THR A 43 -4.94 7.25 -4.64
N SER A 44 -5.62 6.67 -5.63
CA SER A 44 -4.99 5.90 -6.70
C SER A 44 -5.66 6.18 -8.03
N CYS A 45 -4.95 5.98 -9.13
CA CYS A 45 -5.48 6.19 -10.47
C CYS A 45 -5.49 4.88 -11.25
N TRP A 46 -6.57 4.66 -12.00
CA TRP A 46 -6.66 3.59 -12.98
C TRP A 46 -7.22 4.15 -14.28
N GLY A 47 -6.37 4.24 -15.30
CA GLY A 47 -6.70 4.93 -16.54
C GLY A 47 -7.04 6.41 -16.27
N THR A 48 -8.20 6.84 -16.77
CA THR A 48 -8.68 8.22 -16.64
C THR A 48 -9.50 8.47 -15.37
N ILE A 49 -9.57 7.50 -14.44
CA ILE A 49 -10.34 7.61 -13.21
C ILE A 49 -9.40 7.63 -12.01
N MET A 50 -9.63 8.59 -11.13
CA MET A 50 -9.00 8.65 -9.82
C MET A 50 -9.99 8.17 -8.75
N TYR A 51 -9.50 7.32 -7.87
CA TYR A 51 -10.24 6.69 -6.78
C TYR A 51 -9.69 7.20 -5.46
N GLU A 52 -10.56 7.83 -4.67
CA GLU A 52 -10.30 8.11 -3.26
C GLU A 52 -10.86 6.94 -2.46
N MET A 53 -10.00 6.35 -1.64
CA MET A 53 -10.32 5.16 -0.86
C MET A 53 -10.04 5.42 0.61
N GLU A 54 -10.92 4.93 1.47
CA GLU A 54 -10.78 5.05 2.92
C GLU A 54 -11.13 3.74 3.63
N SER A 55 -10.49 3.53 4.78
CA SER A 55 -10.86 2.54 5.78
C SER A 55 -10.75 3.14 7.17
N TYR A 56 -11.40 2.52 8.14
CA TYR A 56 -11.21 2.86 9.54
C TYR A 56 -11.41 1.64 10.44
N GLY A 57 -10.87 1.77 11.65
CA GLY A 57 -11.16 0.91 12.80
C GLY A 57 -11.13 1.74 14.07
N THR A 58 -12.11 1.53 14.93
CA THR A 58 -12.17 2.14 16.26
C THR A 58 -11.67 1.14 17.29
N TYR A 59 -10.84 1.57 18.24
CA TYR A 59 -10.26 0.73 19.29
C TYR A 59 -10.40 1.42 20.64
N ILE A 60 -10.21 0.63 21.70
CA ILE A 60 -10.19 1.10 23.09
C ILE A 60 -8.78 0.87 23.60
N ALA A 61 -8.11 1.91 24.11
CA ALA A 61 -6.76 1.80 24.67
C ALA A 61 -6.71 0.82 25.83
N ASP A 62 -5.60 0.08 25.93
CA ASP A 62 -5.35 -0.80 27.08
C ASP A 62 -5.02 -0.01 28.36
N SER A 63 -4.80 -0.74 29.47
CA SER A 63 -4.44 -0.13 30.76
C SER A 63 -3.14 0.66 30.77
N LEU A 64 -2.31 0.51 29.73
CA LEU A 64 -1.06 1.26 29.56
C LEU A 64 -1.24 2.48 28.64
N GLY A 65 -2.46 2.73 28.14
CA GLY A 65 -2.73 3.82 27.22
C GLY A 65 -2.22 3.54 25.81
N ILE A 66 -2.22 2.27 25.39
CA ILE A 66 -1.69 1.83 24.10
C ILE A 66 -2.78 1.15 23.27
N ILE A 67 -2.77 1.44 21.97
CA ILE A 67 -3.47 0.65 20.95
C ILE A 67 -2.42 0.06 20.01
N ASP A 68 -2.38 -1.26 19.86
CA ASP A 68 -1.49 -1.98 18.93
C ASP A 68 -2.34 -2.77 17.93
N LEU A 69 -2.38 -2.30 16.68
CA LEU A 69 -3.24 -2.88 15.64
C LEU A 69 -2.87 -4.33 15.28
N ARG A 70 -1.64 -4.77 15.58
CA ARG A 70 -1.23 -6.17 15.37
C ARG A 70 -1.81 -7.11 16.42
N LYS A 71 -2.33 -6.58 17.53
CA LYS A 71 -2.77 -7.36 18.70
C LYS A 71 -4.23 -7.12 19.07
N MET A 72 -4.85 -6.08 18.52
CA MET A 72 -6.18 -5.63 18.91
C MET A 72 -7.11 -5.62 17.72
N ALA A 73 -8.30 -6.19 17.90
CA ALA A 73 -9.36 -6.08 16.93
C ALA A 73 -10.05 -4.71 17.09
N PRO A 74 -10.49 -4.08 15.98
CA PRO A 74 -11.37 -2.92 16.09
C PRO A 74 -12.71 -3.37 16.69
N ILE A 75 -13.30 -2.52 17.54
CA ILE A 75 -14.64 -2.74 18.08
C ILE A 75 -15.73 -2.42 17.04
N GLU A 76 -15.40 -1.56 16.08
CA GLU A 76 -16.20 -1.25 14.88
C GLU A 76 -15.25 -0.74 13.78
N GLY A 77 -15.66 -0.87 12.52
CA GLY A 77 -14.82 -0.46 11.41
C GLY A 77 -15.15 -1.16 10.11
N THR A 78 -14.27 -0.94 9.14
CA THR A 78 -14.31 -1.57 7.81
C THR A 78 -13.81 -3.02 7.81
N TYR A 79 -13.22 -3.49 8.91
CA TYR A 79 -12.77 -4.87 9.08
C TYR A 79 -13.06 -5.36 10.51
N LYS A 80 -12.90 -6.66 10.74
CA LYS A 80 -13.12 -7.34 12.03
C LYS A 80 -11.97 -8.30 12.32
N GLY A 81 -11.79 -8.65 13.59
CA GLY A 81 -10.73 -9.55 14.04
C GLY A 81 -9.38 -8.84 14.20
N ILE A 82 -8.39 -9.57 14.72
CA ILE A 82 -7.04 -9.05 14.93
C ILE A 82 -6.25 -9.19 13.62
N ASP A 83 -6.02 -8.08 12.94
CA ASP A 83 -5.22 -8.03 11.71
C ASP A 83 -4.55 -6.64 11.58
N GLY A 84 -3.21 -6.62 11.72
CA GLY A 84 -2.44 -5.38 11.62
C GLY A 84 -2.47 -4.71 10.25
N MET A 85 -2.86 -5.44 9.20
CA MET A 85 -3.04 -4.92 7.84
C MET A 85 -4.51 -4.70 7.47
N GLY A 86 -5.43 -4.86 8.42
CA GLY A 86 -6.88 -4.66 8.28
C GLY A 86 -7.23 -3.41 7.49
N LEU A 87 -6.72 -2.26 7.96
CA LEU A 87 -6.96 -0.96 7.33
C LEU A 87 -6.52 -0.88 5.86
N PHE A 88 -5.54 -1.66 5.42
CA PHE A 88 -5.01 -1.54 4.06
C PHE A 88 -5.85 -2.33 3.06
N TRP A 89 -6.26 -3.54 3.40
CA TRP A 89 -7.06 -4.38 2.50
C TRP A 89 -8.55 -4.05 2.55
N SER A 90 -9.04 -3.47 3.66
CA SER A 90 -10.46 -3.16 3.85
C SER A 90 -10.89 -1.79 3.33
N MET A 91 -10.01 -1.09 2.61
CA MET A 91 -10.33 0.21 2.00
C MET A 91 -11.51 0.11 1.04
N GLN A 92 -12.46 1.02 1.19
CA GLN A 92 -13.63 1.18 0.34
C GLN A 92 -13.46 2.43 -0.52
N ILE A 93 -13.98 2.40 -1.75
CA ILE A 93 -14.02 3.58 -2.62
C ILE A 93 -15.07 4.53 -2.04
N VAL A 94 -14.66 5.72 -1.61
CA VAL A 94 -15.57 6.74 -1.08
C VAL A 94 -15.93 7.78 -2.15
N ARG A 95 -15.04 7.98 -3.13
CA ARG A 95 -15.25 8.93 -4.22
C ARG A 95 -14.47 8.52 -5.46
N THR A 96 -15.06 8.79 -6.61
CA THR A 96 -14.38 8.69 -7.92
C THR A 96 -14.45 10.03 -8.63
N GLN A 97 -13.39 10.40 -9.32
CA GLN A 97 -13.39 11.59 -10.17
C GLN A 97 -12.55 11.39 -11.42
N GLU A 98 -12.78 12.24 -12.41
CA GLU A 98 -11.95 12.27 -13.61
C GLU A 98 -10.51 12.62 -13.22
N ASN A 99 -9.59 11.76 -13.64
CA ASN A 99 -8.18 11.98 -13.47
C ASN A 99 -7.68 12.94 -14.55
N LYS A 100 -7.62 14.23 -14.23
CA LYS A 100 -7.08 15.28 -15.11
C LYS A 100 -5.54 15.26 -15.16
N ILE A 101 -4.90 14.48 -14.30
CA ILE A 101 -3.47 14.29 -14.26
C ILE A 101 -3.18 13.01 -15.02
N ASN A 102 -2.41 13.09 -16.11
CA ASN A 102 -2.02 11.88 -16.83
C ASN A 102 -0.94 11.15 -16.02
N ILE A 103 -1.33 10.40 -14.98
CA ILE A 103 -0.42 9.51 -14.27
C ILE A 103 -0.15 8.34 -15.20
N LEU A 104 0.95 8.47 -15.96
CA LEU A 104 1.38 7.49 -16.94
C LEU A 104 2.05 6.28 -16.28
N ASP A 105 2.63 6.45 -15.08
CA ASP A 105 3.37 5.39 -14.42
C ASP A 105 2.48 4.54 -13.50
N LYS A 106 2.17 3.33 -13.95
CA LYS A 106 1.38 2.35 -13.20
C LYS A 106 2.03 1.93 -11.89
N LEU A 107 3.35 2.03 -11.75
CA LEU A 107 4.09 1.61 -10.56
C LEU A 107 4.45 2.76 -9.63
N GLN A 108 3.84 3.94 -9.82
CA GLN A 108 4.04 5.07 -8.92
C GLN A 108 3.79 4.65 -7.46
N PRO A 109 4.69 5.02 -6.51
CA PRO A 109 4.46 4.75 -5.10
C PRO A 109 3.16 5.40 -4.60
N HIS A 110 2.41 4.68 -3.76
CA HIS A 110 1.20 5.21 -3.16
C HIS A 110 1.52 5.92 -1.84
N LEU A 111 1.05 7.15 -1.70
CA LEU A 111 1.00 7.83 -0.41
C LEU A 111 -0.25 7.38 0.34
N VAL A 112 -0.06 6.93 1.58
CA VAL A 112 -1.14 6.49 2.46
C VAL A 112 -1.12 7.35 3.71
N PHE A 113 -2.23 8.02 3.96
CA PHE A 113 -2.42 8.92 5.10
C PHE A 113 -3.12 8.14 6.22
N ILE A 114 -2.53 8.14 7.41
CA ILE A 114 -3.05 7.42 8.57
C ILE A 114 -3.29 8.45 9.68
N SER A 115 -4.54 8.62 10.10
CA SER A 115 -4.97 9.61 11.09
C SER A 115 -5.54 8.97 12.35
N ILE A 116 -5.26 9.56 13.52
CA ILE A 116 -5.91 9.23 14.78
C ILE A 116 -6.99 10.28 15.01
N GLU A 117 -8.19 9.79 15.29
CA GLU A 117 -9.38 10.60 15.46
C GLU A 117 -10.01 10.30 16.83
N SER A 118 -10.35 11.36 17.56
CA SER A 118 -11.11 11.31 18.82
C SER A 118 -12.26 12.29 18.71
N GLU A 119 -13.47 11.86 19.07
CA GLU A 119 -14.67 12.73 18.98
C GLU A 119 -14.80 13.42 17.60
N GLU A 120 -14.50 12.67 16.54
CA GLU A 120 -14.52 13.14 15.14
C GLU A 120 -13.50 14.24 14.79
N GLN A 121 -12.56 14.54 15.69
CA GLN A 121 -11.45 15.45 15.44
C GLN A 121 -10.16 14.67 15.19
N THR A 122 -9.43 15.05 14.13
CA THR A 122 -8.09 14.52 13.86
C THR A 122 -7.09 15.10 14.85
N ILE A 123 -6.44 14.23 15.63
CA ILE A 123 -5.40 14.61 16.59
C ILE A 123 -4.04 14.69 15.89
N ASP A 124 -3.70 13.67 15.10
CA ASP A 124 -2.42 13.54 14.38
C ASP A 124 -2.64 12.79 13.07
N THR A 125 -1.76 13.02 12.09
CA THR A 125 -1.74 12.32 10.80
C THR A 125 -0.31 12.05 10.38
N GLN A 126 -0.01 10.79 10.10
CA GLN A 126 1.26 10.38 9.49
C GLN A 126 1.04 9.91 8.05
N VAL A 127 2.07 10.04 7.24
CA VAL A 127 2.06 9.63 5.83
C VAL A 127 3.15 8.59 5.64
N ILE A 128 2.78 7.48 5.02
CA ILE A 128 3.72 6.45 4.60
C ILE A 128 3.71 6.29 3.07
N THR A 129 4.82 5.79 2.55
CA THR A 129 4.97 5.46 1.13
C THR A 129 4.93 3.96 0.92
N ARG A 130 3.99 3.48 0.08
CA ARG A 130 3.91 2.08 -0.36
C ARG A 130 4.45 1.96 -1.78
N ARG A 131 5.61 1.33 -1.94
CA ARG A 131 6.31 1.17 -3.23
C ARG A 131 5.95 -0.15 -3.91
N TRP A 132 5.76 -0.14 -5.22
CA TRP A 132 5.61 -1.37 -6.00
C TRP A 132 6.94 -2.03 -6.34
N MET A 133 8.01 -1.25 -6.36
CA MET A 133 9.33 -1.70 -6.82
C MET A 133 10.41 -1.19 -5.88
N ASP A 134 11.40 -2.05 -5.60
CA ASP A 134 12.59 -1.64 -4.88
C ASP A 134 13.52 -0.77 -5.74
N GLU A 135 14.24 0.16 -5.12
CA GLU A 135 15.15 1.07 -5.83
C GLU A 135 16.29 0.34 -6.54
N ALA A 136 16.67 -0.85 -6.04
CA ALA A 136 17.69 -1.69 -6.68
C ALA A 136 17.19 -2.42 -7.93
N VAL A 137 15.88 -2.41 -8.20
CA VAL A 137 15.27 -3.07 -9.36
C VAL A 137 15.19 -2.11 -10.53
N THR A 138 15.69 -2.57 -11.67
CA THR A 138 15.60 -1.92 -12.97
C THR A 138 14.37 -2.43 -13.70
N ARG A 139 13.59 -1.51 -14.28
CA ARG A 139 12.41 -1.79 -15.12
C ARG A 139 12.72 -1.45 -16.57
N THR A 140 12.81 -2.46 -17.42
CA THR A 140 13.20 -2.30 -18.84
C THR A 140 12.10 -2.83 -19.75
N PRO A 141 11.45 -1.97 -20.56
CA PRO A 141 10.53 -2.43 -21.60
C PRO A 141 11.23 -3.35 -22.59
N VAL A 142 10.54 -4.41 -23.02
CA VAL A 142 11.01 -5.38 -24.01
C VAL A 142 10.03 -5.36 -25.19
N ASN A 143 10.55 -5.11 -26.38
CA ASN A 143 9.80 -5.22 -27.63
C ASN A 143 10.76 -5.64 -28.74
N GLU A 144 11.05 -6.94 -28.81
CA GLU A 144 11.97 -7.52 -29.78
C GLU A 144 11.59 -8.96 -30.12
N GLN A 145 11.83 -9.37 -31.37
CA GLN A 145 11.67 -10.77 -31.79
C GLN A 145 10.29 -11.38 -31.48
N GLY A 146 9.23 -10.57 -31.48
CA GLY A 146 7.86 -11.00 -31.17
C GLY A 146 7.55 -11.10 -29.67
N ILE A 147 8.48 -10.76 -28.79
CA ILE A 147 8.29 -10.68 -27.35
C ILE A 147 7.98 -9.23 -26.97
N VAL A 148 6.83 -9.02 -26.34
CA VAL A 148 6.41 -7.72 -25.80
C VAL A 148 6.23 -7.87 -24.30
N GLY A 149 6.83 -6.99 -23.51
CA GLY A 149 6.77 -7.09 -22.06
C GLY A 149 7.59 -6.05 -21.33
N THR A 150 7.79 -6.28 -20.05
CA THR A 150 8.69 -5.49 -19.21
C THR A 150 9.54 -6.45 -18.38
N PHE A 151 10.86 -6.32 -18.49
CA PHE A 151 11.82 -7.08 -17.72
C PHE A 151 12.23 -6.30 -16.47
N PHE A 152 12.05 -6.92 -15.31
CA PHE A 152 12.45 -6.44 -14.01
C PHE A 152 13.65 -7.24 -13.52
N HIS A 153 14.77 -6.57 -13.26
CA HIS A 153 15.99 -7.22 -12.84
C HIS A 153 16.85 -6.33 -11.96
N HIS A 154 17.79 -6.92 -11.23
CA HIS A 154 18.83 -6.13 -10.58
C HIS A 154 19.97 -5.85 -11.55
N SER A 155 20.62 -4.70 -11.42
CA SER A 155 21.79 -4.33 -12.25
C SER A 155 23.12 -4.94 -11.74
N ASP A 156 23.09 -5.70 -10.64
CA ASP A 156 24.28 -6.38 -10.14
C ASP A 156 24.56 -7.70 -10.89
N SER A 157 25.75 -8.27 -10.69
CA SER A 157 26.18 -9.50 -11.36
C SER A 157 25.72 -10.78 -10.66
N LYS A 158 24.82 -10.71 -9.66
CA LYS A 158 24.41 -11.89 -8.91
C LYS A 158 23.41 -12.71 -9.72
N SER A 159 23.65 -14.03 -9.77
CA SER A 159 22.70 -14.96 -10.35
C SER A 159 21.42 -15.01 -9.52
N ARG A 160 20.27 -14.96 -10.18
CA ARG A 160 18.94 -15.04 -9.59
C ARG A 160 18.05 -15.96 -10.43
N PRO A 161 17.10 -16.68 -9.81
CA PRO A 161 16.07 -17.41 -10.55
C PRO A 161 15.24 -16.46 -11.42
N ALA A 162 14.81 -16.95 -12.59
CA ALA A 162 13.98 -16.21 -13.52
C ALA A 162 12.51 -16.66 -13.42
N LEU A 163 11.58 -15.70 -13.46
CA LEU A 163 10.14 -15.93 -13.47
C LEU A 163 9.49 -15.25 -14.69
N LEU A 164 8.41 -15.84 -15.16
CA LEU A 164 7.52 -15.26 -16.16
C LEU A 164 6.19 -14.93 -15.49
N VAL A 165 5.77 -13.67 -15.57
CA VAL A 165 4.43 -13.23 -15.16
C VAL A 165 3.59 -13.07 -16.42
N VAL A 166 2.47 -13.79 -16.45
CA VAL A 166 1.50 -13.74 -17.55
C VAL A 166 0.19 -13.19 -16.99
N GLY A 167 -0.30 -12.09 -17.55
CA GLY A 167 -1.58 -11.48 -17.15
C GLY A 167 -2.79 -12.34 -17.51
N GLY A 168 -3.97 -11.90 -17.06
CA GLY A 168 -5.25 -12.52 -17.43
C GLY A 168 -5.85 -11.95 -18.71
N SER A 169 -7.17 -12.10 -18.84
CA SER A 169 -7.95 -11.64 -20.01
C SER A 169 -7.95 -10.14 -20.24
N GLU A 170 -7.50 -9.35 -19.25
CA GLU A 170 -7.36 -7.90 -19.33
C GLU A 170 -6.44 -7.44 -20.47
N GLY A 171 -5.51 -8.31 -20.89
CA GLY A 171 -4.53 -8.02 -21.93
C GLY A 171 -3.44 -7.06 -21.47
N GLY A 172 -2.50 -6.80 -22.38
CA GLY A 172 -1.33 -5.98 -22.11
C GLY A 172 -0.32 -6.59 -21.15
N VAL A 173 0.46 -5.74 -20.50
CA VAL A 173 1.57 -6.14 -19.62
C VAL A 173 1.20 -5.90 -18.16
N TYR A 174 1.19 -6.96 -17.36
CA TYR A 174 0.82 -6.91 -15.95
C TYR A 174 2.04 -6.81 -15.04
N GLU A 175 2.45 -5.57 -14.75
CA GLU A 175 3.73 -5.27 -14.10
C GLU A 175 3.72 -5.34 -12.56
N PHE A 176 2.55 -5.19 -11.92
CA PHE A 176 2.45 -5.10 -10.45
C PHE A 176 3.12 -6.28 -9.72
N PRO A 177 2.72 -7.55 -9.94
CA PRO A 177 3.38 -8.67 -9.27
C PRO A 177 4.83 -8.86 -9.74
N ALA A 178 5.16 -8.53 -11.00
CA ALA A 178 6.51 -8.67 -11.52
C ALA A 178 7.50 -7.75 -10.81
N SER A 179 7.10 -6.50 -10.55
CA SER A 179 7.91 -5.52 -9.83
C SER A 179 8.20 -5.94 -8.38
N LEU A 180 7.21 -6.48 -7.68
CA LEU A 180 7.37 -6.99 -6.31
C LEU A 180 8.21 -8.26 -6.26
N LEU A 181 7.95 -9.23 -7.15
CA LEU A 181 8.75 -10.46 -7.24
C LEU A 181 10.21 -10.13 -7.55
N ALA A 182 10.48 -9.19 -8.46
CA ALA A 182 11.85 -8.75 -8.71
C ALA A 182 12.49 -8.14 -7.47
N SER A 183 11.74 -7.34 -6.70
CA SER A 183 12.19 -6.76 -5.42
C SER A 183 12.53 -7.82 -4.37
N HIS A 184 11.97 -9.02 -4.48
CA HIS A 184 12.28 -10.18 -3.63
C HIS A 184 13.40 -11.09 -4.17
N GLY A 185 14.19 -10.61 -5.14
CA GLY A 185 15.41 -11.28 -5.58
C GLY A 185 15.23 -12.23 -6.77
N PHE A 186 14.20 -12.03 -7.58
CA PHE A 186 14.01 -12.72 -8.86
C PHE A 186 14.37 -11.80 -10.04
N ASN A 187 14.69 -12.40 -11.19
CA ASN A 187 14.60 -11.71 -12.48
C ASN A 187 13.24 -12.04 -13.08
N VAL A 188 12.44 -11.05 -13.46
CA VAL A 188 11.04 -11.29 -13.81
C VAL A 188 10.68 -10.62 -15.12
N LEU A 189 10.20 -11.40 -16.09
CA LEU A 189 9.60 -10.86 -17.31
C LEU A 189 8.08 -10.81 -17.14
N ALA A 190 7.49 -9.62 -17.10
CA ALA A 190 6.06 -9.43 -17.29
C ALA A 190 5.77 -9.51 -18.79
N LEU A 191 5.09 -10.56 -19.23
CA LEU A 191 4.85 -10.83 -20.65
C LEU A 191 3.47 -10.32 -21.08
N GLY A 192 3.46 -9.51 -22.13
CA GLY A 192 2.28 -9.27 -22.95
C GLY A 192 2.17 -10.35 -24.02
N TYR A 193 0.98 -10.93 -24.14
CA TYR A 193 0.69 -11.97 -25.15
C TYR A 193 -0.49 -11.61 -26.05
N TRP A 194 -1.28 -10.60 -25.69
CA TRP A 194 -2.40 -10.06 -26.47
C TRP A 194 -2.83 -8.69 -25.90
N GLY A 195 -3.63 -7.92 -26.63
CA GLY A 195 -4.25 -6.68 -26.13
C GLY A 195 -3.29 -5.50 -25.97
N ILE A 196 -2.11 -5.57 -26.61
CA ILE A 196 -1.10 -4.51 -26.64
C ILE A 196 -0.37 -4.53 -27.97
N ASP A 197 -0.13 -3.35 -28.55
CA ASP A 197 0.65 -3.23 -29.78
C ASP A 197 2.09 -3.74 -29.60
N PRO A 198 2.69 -4.45 -30.57
CA PRO A 198 2.16 -4.86 -31.89
C PRO A 198 1.39 -6.19 -31.90
N LEU A 199 1.04 -6.76 -30.74
CA LEU A 199 0.32 -8.03 -30.66
C LEU A 199 -1.16 -7.86 -31.05
N SER A 200 -1.81 -8.99 -31.32
CA SER A 200 -3.25 -9.02 -31.66
C SER A 200 -4.10 -8.36 -30.57
N ARG A 201 -5.13 -7.64 -31.02
CA ARG A 201 -6.22 -7.08 -30.20
C ARG A 201 -7.46 -7.94 -30.22
#